data_AF-A0A4Q1CGR5-F1
#
_entry.id   AF-A0A4Q1CGR5-F1
#
_cell.length_a   1.000
_cell.length_b   1.000
_cell.length_c   1.000
_cell.angle_alpha   90.00
_cell.angle_beta   90.00
_cell.angle_gamma   90.00
#
_symmetry.space_group_name_H-M   'P 1'
#
loop_
_entity.id
_entity.type
_entity.pdbx_description
1 polymer ?
#
loop_
_entity_poly.entity_id
_entity_poly.type
_entity_poly.pdbx_seq_one_letter_code
_entity_poly.pdbx_strand_id
1 'polypeptide(L)'
;MRKFGVITSLIFIVIIIAGIYGILHDQITYSISPEYFTKFKYKQFGFESEQFGGHRATVAVIGFLATWWMGLFIGIPLGLLSLIFPDYKKMASVLKKSLFLVILIAVLTGIGGFVYGKFILVNNGVSWWLPDDLIDKSSFIIVGSIHNSSYLGGIAGLLTATVYMFMQKRRNNNTG
;
A
#
# COMPACT_ATOMS: atom_id res chain seq x y z
N MET A 1 23.84 -14.37 -12.82
CA MET A 1 22.75 -14.04 -13.76
C MET A 1 21.34 -14.33 -13.21
N ARG A 2 21.02 -15.57 -12.76
CA ARG A 2 19.64 -15.91 -12.35
C ARG A 2 19.07 -15.08 -11.18
N LYS A 3 19.86 -14.81 -10.13
CA LYS A 3 19.40 -14.00 -8.98
C LYS A 3 19.11 -12.54 -9.34
N PHE A 4 19.95 -11.94 -10.18
CA PHE A 4 19.73 -10.58 -10.68
C PHE A 4 18.41 -10.50 -11.43
N GLY A 5 18.13 -11.47 -12.32
CA GLY A 5 16.83 -11.58 -12.98
C GLY A 5 15.66 -11.66 -12.00
N VAL A 6 15.76 -12.45 -10.93
CA VAL A 6 14.70 -12.53 -9.91
C VAL A 6 14.46 -11.20 -9.21
N ILE A 7 15.52 -10.46 -8.84
CA ILE A 7 15.39 -9.15 -8.17
C ILE A 7 14.76 -8.12 -9.10
N THR A 8 15.25 -8.03 -10.34
CA THR A 8 14.71 -7.09 -11.32
C THR A 8 13.24 -7.40 -11.59
N SER A 9 12.89 -8.66 -11.84
CA SER A 9 11.49 -9.07 -12.02
C SER A 9 10.63 -8.76 -10.80
N LEU A 10 11.14 -9.01 -9.58
CA LEU A 10 10.43 -8.65 -8.35
C LEU A 10 10.10 -7.16 -8.33
N ILE A 11 11.06 -6.29 -8.58
CA ILE A 11 10.85 -4.83 -8.51
C ILE A 11 9.74 -4.41 -9.46
N PHE A 12 9.78 -4.84 -10.73
CA PHE A 12 8.72 -4.54 -11.69
C PHE A 12 7.35 -5.07 -11.26
N ILE A 13 7.29 -6.32 -10.79
CA ILE A 13 6.05 -6.94 -10.32
C ILE A 13 5.47 -6.17 -9.13
N VAL A 14 6.30 -5.79 -8.16
CA VAL A 14 5.84 -5.11 -6.94
C VAL A 14 5.40 -3.68 -7.23
N ILE A 15 6.02 -2.97 -8.18
CA ILE A 15 5.53 -1.65 -8.66
C ILE A 15 4.11 -1.78 -9.23
N ILE A 16 3.89 -2.77 -10.11
CA ILE A 16 2.58 -3.00 -10.74
C ILE A 16 1.55 -3.38 -9.67
N ILE A 17 1.90 -4.29 -8.76
CA ILE A 17 1.00 -4.70 -7.66
C ILE A 17 0.66 -3.51 -6.75
N ALA A 18 1.63 -2.67 -6.40
CA ALA A 18 1.38 -1.49 -5.58
C ALA A 18 0.42 -0.52 -6.27
N GLY A 19 0.63 -0.27 -7.57
CA GLY A 19 -0.28 0.55 -8.37
C GLY A 19 -1.70 -0.03 -8.48
N ILE A 20 -1.84 -1.34 -8.72
CA ILE A 20 -3.14 -2.03 -8.74
C ILE A 20 -3.81 -1.95 -7.36
N TYR A 21 -3.05 -2.15 -6.28
CA TYR A 21 -3.55 -1.97 -4.92
C TYR A 21 -4.12 -0.57 -4.75
N GLY A 22 -3.39 0.47 -5.15
CA GLY A 22 -3.86 1.85 -5.09
C GLY A 22 -5.13 2.10 -5.90
N ILE A 23 -5.22 1.56 -7.12
CA ILE A 23 -6.45 1.64 -7.93
C ILE A 23 -7.64 1.07 -7.16
N LEU A 24 -7.53 -0.17 -6.69
CA LEU A 24 -8.63 -0.86 -6.00
C LEU A 24 -9.00 -0.18 -4.68
N HIS A 25 -7.98 0.20 -3.91
CA HIS A 25 -8.11 0.93 -2.66
C HIS A 25 -8.85 2.25 -2.86
N ASP A 26 -8.53 2.98 -3.92
CA ASP A 26 -9.15 4.27 -4.21
C ASP A 26 -10.57 4.12 -4.76
N GLN A 27 -10.88 3.03 -5.49
CA GLN A 27 -12.28 2.73 -5.86
C GLN A 27 -13.16 2.43 -4.64
N ILE A 28 -12.62 1.73 -3.65
CA ILE A 28 -13.33 1.44 -2.39
C ILE A 28 -13.51 2.74 -1.61
N THR A 29 -12.43 3.49 -1.39
CA THR A 29 -12.48 4.71 -0.57
C THR A 29 -13.26 5.84 -1.23
N TYR A 30 -13.29 5.95 -2.56
CA TYR A 30 -14.17 6.88 -3.27
C TYR A 30 -15.65 6.56 -3.05
N SER A 31 -16.00 5.27 -2.92
CA SER A 31 -17.38 4.86 -2.59
C SER A 31 -17.76 5.21 -1.15
N ILE A 32 -16.77 5.38 -0.25
CA ILE A 32 -17.00 5.79 1.15
C ILE A 32 -17.08 7.32 1.23
N SER A 33 -16.14 8.04 0.62
CA SER A 33 -16.12 9.51 0.61
C SER A 33 -15.70 10.04 -0.77
N PRO A 34 -16.67 10.42 -1.62
CA PRO A 34 -16.37 11.16 -2.84
C PRO A 34 -15.70 12.51 -2.54
N GLU A 35 -16.08 13.16 -1.43
CA GLU A 35 -15.49 14.44 -0.99
C GLU A 35 -13.99 14.33 -0.69
N TYR A 36 -13.50 13.18 -0.22
CA TYR A 36 -12.06 12.96 -0.05
C TYR A 36 -11.28 13.12 -1.36
N PHE A 37 -11.90 12.81 -2.49
CA PHE A 37 -11.28 12.98 -3.78
C PHE A 37 -11.52 14.37 -4.36
N THR A 38 -12.78 14.82 -4.41
CA THR A 38 -13.13 16.09 -5.03
C THR A 38 -12.60 17.31 -4.27
N LYS A 39 -12.46 17.23 -2.95
CA LYS A 39 -11.98 18.35 -2.11
C LYS A 39 -10.49 18.29 -1.81
N PHE A 40 -9.86 17.11 -1.89
CA PHE A 40 -8.45 16.91 -1.54
C PHE A 40 -7.62 16.27 -2.65
N LYS A 41 -7.84 14.99 -3.01
CA LYS A 41 -6.93 14.29 -3.94
C LYS A 41 -6.85 14.93 -5.33
N TYR A 42 -7.96 15.41 -5.88
CA TYR A 42 -7.97 16.06 -7.20
C TYR A 42 -7.07 17.30 -7.21
N LYS A 43 -7.20 18.16 -6.20
CA LYS A 43 -6.30 19.31 -6.01
C LYS A 43 -4.85 18.88 -5.77
N GLN A 44 -4.62 17.82 -4.98
CA GLN A 44 -3.28 17.30 -4.70
C GLN A 44 -2.55 16.84 -5.96
N PHE A 45 -3.26 16.20 -6.90
CA PHE A 45 -2.68 15.68 -8.14
C PHE A 45 -2.86 16.62 -9.34
N GLY A 46 -3.54 17.75 -9.16
CA GLY A 46 -3.82 18.72 -10.23
C GLY A 46 -4.74 18.15 -11.32
N PHE A 47 -5.72 17.33 -10.94
CA PHE A 47 -6.65 16.69 -11.88
C PHE A 47 -8.09 17.15 -11.69
N GLU A 48 -8.81 17.18 -12.81
CA GLU A 48 -10.26 17.40 -12.85
C GLU A 48 -11.03 16.07 -12.90
N SER A 49 -12.28 16.06 -12.44
CA SER A 49 -13.11 14.84 -12.38
C SER A 49 -13.22 14.13 -13.73
N GLU A 50 -13.40 14.90 -14.81
CA GLU A 50 -13.63 14.38 -16.16
C GLU A 50 -12.36 14.09 -16.97
N GLN A 51 -11.17 14.39 -16.42
CA GLN A 51 -9.91 14.35 -17.17
C GLN A 51 -9.61 13.00 -17.84
N PHE A 52 -10.02 11.89 -17.21
CA PHE A 52 -9.80 10.53 -17.73
C PHE A 52 -11.10 9.79 -18.06
N GLY A 53 -12.18 10.51 -18.37
CA GLY A 53 -13.49 9.91 -18.68
C GLY A 53 -14.40 9.74 -17.46
N GLY A 54 -14.28 10.66 -16.51
CA GLY A 54 -15.14 10.75 -15.32
C GLY A 54 -14.49 10.31 -14.02
N HIS A 55 -15.19 10.56 -12.92
CA HIS A 55 -14.66 10.42 -11.56
C HIS A 55 -13.95 9.09 -11.29
N ARG A 56 -14.56 7.97 -11.67
CA ARG A 56 -14.05 6.62 -11.37
C ARG A 56 -12.73 6.35 -12.08
N ALA A 57 -12.60 6.77 -13.33
CA ALA A 57 -11.37 6.60 -14.10
C ALA A 57 -10.26 7.51 -13.55
N THR A 58 -10.58 8.77 -13.27
CA THR A 58 -9.63 9.72 -12.66
C THR A 58 -9.14 9.23 -11.28
N VAL A 59 -10.04 8.71 -10.45
CA VAL A 59 -9.72 8.09 -9.16
C VAL A 59 -8.79 6.88 -9.31
N ALA A 60 -8.98 6.05 -10.34
CA ALA A 60 -8.08 4.94 -10.61
C ALA A 60 -6.66 5.42 -10.95
N VAL A 61 -6.53 6.45 -11.81
CA VAL A 61 -5.24 7.05 -12.15
C VAL A 61 -4.55 7.62 -10.90
N ILE A 62 -5.29 8.35 -10.07
CA ILE A 62 -4.80 8.87 -8.79
C ILE A 62 -4.32 7.75 -7.88
N GLY A 63 -5.12 6.68 -7.73
CA GLY A 63 -4.76 5.53 -6.90
C GLY A 63 -3.45 4.89 -7.35
N PHE A 64 -3.27 4.71 -8.67
CA PHE A 64 -2.00 4.22 -9.21
C PHE A 64 -0.84 5.18 -8.89
N LEU A 65 -0.98 6.47 -9.23
CA LEU A 65 0.06 7.48 -9.04
C LEU A 65 0.45 7.68 -7.56
N ALA A 66 -0.51 7.53 -6.65
CA ALA A 66 -0.30 7.66 -5.22
C ALA A 66 0.50 6.49 -4.61
N THR A 67 0.60 5.34 -5.30
CA THR A 67 1.06 4.09 -4.67
C THR A 67 2.13 3.31 -5.43
N TRP A 68 2.28 3.47 -6.76
CA TRP A 68 3.26 2.68 -7.54
C TRP A 68 4.69 2.77 -6.97
N TRP A 69 5.08 3.94 -6.45
CA TRP A 69 6.42 4.19 -5.90
C TRP A 69 6.67 3.44 -4.59
N MET A 70 5.61 3.07 -3.85
CA MET A 70 5.75 2.17 -2.70
C MET A 70 6.29 0.81 -3.13
N GLY A 71 6.05 0.41 -4.38
CA GLY A 71 6.61 -0.82 -4.90
C GLY A 71 8.13 -0.80 -5.03
N LEU A 72 8.73 0.37 -5.31
CA LEU A 72 10.19 0.55 -5.24
C LEU A 72 10.67 0.47 -3.78
N PHE A 73 9.97 1.18 -2.88
CA PHE A 73 10.31 1.22 -1.46
C PHE A 73 10.26 -0.16 -0.78
N ILE A 74 9.36 -1.05 -1.22
CA ILE A 74 9.25 -2.43 -0.73
C ILE A 74 10.18 -3.37 -1.53
N GLY A 75 10.17 -3.26 -2.85
CA GLY A 75 10.82 -4.19 -3.76
C GLY A 75 12.35 -4.16 -3.67
N ILE A 76 12.94 -2.97 -3.51
CA ILE A 76 14.41 -2.83 -3.44
C ILE A 76 14.95 -3.47 -2.14
N PRO A 77 14.47 -3.14 -0.92
CA PRO A 77 14.98 -3.77 0.30
C PRO A 77 14.75 -5.28 0.33
N LEU A 78 13.57 -5.77 -0.05
CA LEU A 78 13.30 -7.22 -0.09
C LEU A 78 14.17 -7.93 -1.14
N GLY A 79 14.34 -7.33 -2.32
CA GLY A 79 15.18 -7.85 -3.38
C GLY A 79 16.64 -7.99 -2.93
N LEU A 80 17.22 -6.94 -2.36
CA LEU A 80 18.59 -6.96 -1.84
C LEU A 80 18.74 -7.95 -0.68
N LEU A 81 17.82 -7.93 0.28
CA LEU A 81 17.85 -8.85 1.43
C LEU A 81 17.76 -10.31 0.98
N SER A 82 17.08 -10.60 -0.12
CA SER A 82 16.92 -11.97 -0.61
C SER A 82 18.23 -12.60 -1.10
N LEU A 83 19.29 -11.81 -1.30
CA LEU A 83 20.62 -12.32 -1.66
C LEU A 83 21.26 -13.21 -0.57
N ILE A 84 20.78 -13.13 0.68
CA ILE A 84 21.21 -14.04 1.76
C ILE A 84 20.93 -15.52 1.45
N PHE A 85 20.03 -15.81 0.51
CA PHE A 85 19.70 -17.17 0.09
C PHE A 85 20.64 -17.61 -1.05
N PRO A 86 21.35 -18.76 -0.91
CA PRO A 86 22.30 -19.22 -1.91
C PRO A 86 21.62 -19.69 -3.21
N ASP A 87 20.46 -20.35 -3.10
CA ASP A 87 19.70 -20.85 -4.24
C ASP A 87 18.60 -19.87 -4.70
N TYR A 88 18.46 -19.71 -6.03
CA TYR A 88 17.51 -18.76 -6.63
C TYR A 88 16.05 -19.24 -6.54
N LYS A 89 15.80 -20.56 -6.52
CA LYS A 89 14.44 -21.09 -6.37
C LYS A 89 13.92 -20.85 -4.96
N LYS A 90 14.78 -21.08 -3.95
CA LYS A 90 14.48 -20.75 -2.55
C LYS A 90 14.27 -19.26 -2.37
N MET A 91 15.16 -18.42 -2.91
CA MET A 91 15.04 -16.96 -2.92
C MET A 91 13.67 -16.50 -3.46
N ALA A 92 13.28 -16.98 -4.65
CA ALA A 92 12.00 -16.65 -5.26
C ALA A 92 10.79 -17.16 -4.43
N SER A 93 10.89 -18.33 -3.82
CA SER A 93 9.84 -18.87 -2.93
C SER A 93 9.65 -18.01 -1.68
N VAL A 94 10.74 -17.59 -1.06
CA VAL A 94 10.70 -16.71 0.12
C VAL A 94 10.16 -15.33 -0.23
N LEU A 95 10.65 -14.73 -1.34
CA LEU A 95 10.17 -13.43 -1.82
C LEU A 95 8.65 -13.41 -2.07
N LYS A 96 8.10 -14.47 -2.68
CA LYS A 96 6.64 -14.58 -2.89
C LYS A 96 5.86 -14.54 -1.57
N LYS A 97 6.33 -15.25 -0.54
CA LYS A 97 5.70 -15.25 0.79
C LYS A 97 5.88 -13.92 1.51
N SER A 98 7.06 -13.32 1.42
CA SER A 98 7.34 -11.98 1.95
C SER A 98 6.41 -10.94 1.34
N LEU A 99 6.24 -10.94 0.02
CA LEU A 99 5.35 -10.01 -0.67
C LEU A 99 3.88 -10.22 -0.26
N PHE A 100 3.45 -11.47 -0.15
CA PHE A 100 2.11 -11.79 0.36
C PHE A 100 1.89 -11.23 1.77
N LEU A 101 2.86 -11.37 2.67
CA LEU A 101 2.79 -10.80 4.03
C LEU A 101 2.68 -9.27 4.00
N VAL A 102 3.46 -8.59 3.15
CA VAL A 102 3.38 -7.12 3.01
C VAL A 102 1.98 -6.69 2.58
N ILE A 103 1.43 -7.32 1.54
CA ILE A 103 0.09 -7.00 1.03
C ILE A 103 -0.97 -7.29 2.10
N LEU A 104 -0.89 -8.44 2.76
CA LEU A 104 -1.83 -8.83 3.81
C LEU A 104 -1.83 -7.80 4.96
N ILE A 105 -0.66 -7.39 5.44
CA ILE A 105 -0.55 -6.42 6.52
C ILE A 105 -1.04 -5.04 6.08
N ALA A 106 -0.74 -4.62 4.85
CA ALA A 106 -1.27 -3.37 4.30
C ALA A 106 -2.81 -3.36 4.24
N VAL A 107 -3.43 -4.46 3.79
CA VAL A 107 -4.89 -4.59 3.77
C VAL A 107 -5.47 -4.59 5.19
N LEU A 108 -4.91 -5.38 6.11
CA LEU A 108 -5.41 -5.49 7.48
C LEU A 108 -5.32 -4.16 8.24
N THR A 109 -4.23 -3.43 8.04
CA THR A 109 -4.06 -2.09 8.64
C THR A 109 -4.97 -1.05 7.99
N GLY A 110 -5.22 -1.12 6.68
CA GLY A 110 -6.24 -0.30 6.02
C GLY A 110 -7.65 -0.53 6.60
N ILE A 111 -8.02 -1.80 6.83
CA ILE A 111 -9.27 -2.17 7.53
C ILE A 111 -9.25 -1.66 8.98
N GLY A 112 -8.12 -1.78 9.68
CA GLY A 112 -7.92 -1.20 11.01
C GLY A 112 -8.12 0.31 11.01
N GLY A 113 -7.64 1.01 9.99
CA GLY A 113 -7.83 2.44 9.76
C GLY A 113 -9.30 2.82 9.57
N PHE A 114 -10.08 1.99 8.87
CA PHE A 114 -11.53 2.16 8.77
C PHE A 114 -12.21 2.05 10.14
N VAL A 115 -11.91 0.99 10.89
CA VAL A 115 -12.48 0.75 12.22
C VAL A 115 -12.11 1.88 13.19
N TYR A 116 -10.82 2.24 13.24
CA TYR A 116 -10.31 3.32 14.08
C TYR A 116 -10.92 4.67 13.69
N GLY A 117 -10.99 4.97 12.39
CA GLY A 117 -11.63 6.17 11.88
C GLY A 117 -13.09 6.27 12.31
N LYS A 118 -13.87 5.20 12.08
CA LYS A 118 -15.31 5.18 12.30
C LYS A 118 -15.69 5.25 13.78
N PHE A 119 -15.00 4.51 14.64
CA PHE A 119 -15.41 4.37 16.04
C PHE A 119 -14.69 5.33 16.99
N ILE A 120 -13.49 5.78 16.65
CA ILE A 120 -12.67 6.64 17.52
C ILE A 120 -12.58 8.06 16.98
N LEU A 121 -12.02 8.24 15.76
CA LEU A 121 -11.66 9.57 15.27
C LEU A 121 -12.87 10.46 14.94
N VAL A 122 -13.94 9.90 14.38
CA VAL A 122 -15.15 10.68 14.08
C VAL A 122 -15.75 11.33 15.34
N ASN A 123 -15.71 10.65 16.49
CA ASN A 123 -16.29 11.13 17.74
C ASN A 123 -15.34 12.06 18.52
N ASN A 124 -14.03 11.75 18.49
CA ASN A 124 -13.02 12.50 19.24
C ASN A 124 -12.51 13.73 18.48
N GLY A 125 -12.83 13.85 17.20
CA GLY A 125 -12.24 14.82 16.30
C GLY A 125 -10.83 14.44 15.85
N VAL A 126 -10.28 15.24 14.95
CA VAL A 126 -8.95 15.07 14.37
C VAL A 126 -8.18 16.37 14.45
N SER A 127 -6.85 16.29 14.63
CA SER A 127 -5.97 17.46 14.71
C SER A 127 -5.36 17.85 13.36
N TRP A 128 -5.54 17.03 12.31
CA TRP A 128 -5.06 17.34 10.98
C TRP A 128 -6.04 18.24 10.22
N TRP A 129 -5.54 18.88 9.18
CA TRP A 129 -6.33 19.78 8.35
C TRP A 129 -7.50 19.07 7.66
N LEU A 130 -8.66 19.74 7.64
CA LEU A 130 -9.87 19.35 6.91
C LEU A 130 -10.31 20.53 6.04
N PRO A 131 -10.83 20.29 4.82
CA PRO A 131 -11.49 21.34 4.06
C PRO A 131 -12.70 21.93 4.81
N ASP A 132 -12.84 23.25 4.80
CA ASP A 132 -13.90 23.96 5.52
C ASP A 132 -15.30 23.69 4.96
N ASP A 133 -15.37 23.36 3.68
CA ASP A 133 -16.60 23.16 2.89
C ASP A 133 -17.06 21.69 2.81
N LEU A 134 -16.59 20.83 3.71
CA LEU A 134 -17.02 19.43 3.80
C LEU A 134 -18.47 19.31 4.30
N ILE A 135 -19.28 18.57 3.56
CA ILE A 135 -20.64 18.20 3.95
C ILE A 135 -20.62 16.95 4.85
N ASP A 136 -19.86 15.92 4.46
CA ASP A 136 -19.69 14.67 5.22
C ASP A 136 -18.25 14.53 5.77
N LYS A 137 -18.01 15.27 6.85
CA LYS A 137 -16.74 15.23 7.59
C LYS A 137 -16.40 13.84 8.12
N SER A 138 -17.41 13.06 8.50
CA SER A 138 -17.22 11.73 9.09
C SER A 138 -16.61 10.77 8.08
N SER A 139 -17.21 10.67 6.88
CA SER A 139 -16.68 9.81 5.82
C SER A 139 -15.31 10.28 5.34
N PHE A 140 -15.06 11.60 5.30
CA PHE A 140 -13.75 12.14 4.97
C PHE A 140 -12.67 11.72 5.99
N ILE A 141 -12.96 11.83 7.29
CA ILE A 141 -12.06 11.38 8.37
C ILE A 141 -11.79 9.88 8.28
N ILE A 142 -12.83 9.08 8.03
CA ILE A 142 -12.71 7.62 7.87
C ILE A 142 -11.76 7.31 6.71
N VAL A 143 -11.96 7.91 5.53
CA VAL A 143 -11.10 7.66 4.37
C VAL A 143 -9.66 8.14 4.61
N GLY A 144 -9.46 9.32 5.21
CA GLY A 144 -8.13 9.78 5.60
C GLY A 144 -7.41 8.81 6.54
N SER A 145 -8.13 8.25 7.51
CA SER A 145 -7.61 7.23 8.43
C SER A 145 -7.23 5.92 7.70
N ILE A 146 -8.05 5.46 6.75
CA ILE A 146 -7.73 4.29 5.91
C ILE A 146 -6.44 4.53 5.13
N HIS A 147 -6.32 5.66 4.43
CA HIS A 147 -5.15 6.00 3.62
C HIS A 147 -3.87 6.02 4.47
N ASN A 148 -3.88 6.74 5.59
CA ASN A 148 -2.72 6.81 6.49
C ASN A 148 -2.34 5.44 7.06
N SER A 149 -3.34 4.66 7.47
CA SER A 149 -3.10 3.32 8.04
C SER A 149 -2.56 2.34 7.00
N SER A 150 -3.01 2.42 5.74
CA SER A 150 -2.48 1.61 4.63
C SER A 150 -1.00 1.89 4.36
N TYR A 151 -0.55 3.16 4.41
CA TYR A 151 0.88 3.50 4.27
C TYR A 151 1.72 2.94 5.44
N LEU A 152 1.23 3.10 6.68
CA LEU A 152 1.87 2.48 7.85
C LEU A 152 1.91 0.95 7.72
N GLY A 153 0.85 0.37 7.17
CA GLY A 153 0.75 -1.04 6.81
C GLY A 153 1.81 -1.53 5.85
N GLY A 154 2.10 -0.76 4.80
CA GLY A 154 3.18 -1.07 3.87
C GLY A 154 4.54 -1.15 4.56
N ILE A 155 4.82 -0.21 5.48
CA ILE A 155 6.07 -0.17 6.26
C ILE A 155 6.11 -1.34 7.27
N ALA A 156 5.05 -1.54 8.05
CA ALA A 156 4.95 -2.64 9.00
C ALA A 156 5.04 -4.01 8.31
N GLY A 157 4.44 -4.12 7.13
CA GLY A 157 4.53 -5.27 6.25
C GLY A 157 5.96 -5.56 5.83
N LEU A 158 6.70 -4.54 5.39
CA LEU A 158 8.11 -4.66 5.01
C LEU A 158 8.98 -5.13 6.19
N LEU A 159 8.76 -4.56 7.39
CA LEU A 159 9.48 -4.97 8.60
C LEU A 159 9.17 -6.43 8.95
N THR A 160 7.90 -6.83 8.90
CA THR A 160 7.47 -8.21 9.19
C THR A 160 8.05 -9.19 8.18
N ALA A 161 8.02 -8.85 6.89
CA ALA A 161 8.62 -9.64 5.82
C ALA A 161 10.15 -9.77 5.97
N THR A 162 10.81 -8.71 6.44
CA THR A 162 12.24 -8.72 6.76
C THR A 162 12.56 -9.71 7.88
N VAL A 163 11.81 -9.67 8.99
CA VAL A 163 11.94 -10.64 10.10
C VAL A 163 11.70 -12.07 9.60
N TYR A 164 10.65 -12.28 8.82
CA TYR A 164 10.33 -13.57 8.21
C TYR A 164 11.49 -14.14 7.37
N MET A 165 12.17 -13.30 6.57
CA MET A 165 13.31 -13.71 5.76
C MET A 165 14.49 -14.18 6.63
N PHE A 166 14.79 -13.48 7.72
CA PHE A 166 15.83 -13.90 8.66
C PHE A 166 15.49 -15.23 9.34
N MET A 167 14.25 -15.44 9.76
CA MET A 167 13.79 -16.71 10.32
C MET A 167 13.97 -17.86 9.31
N GLN A 168 13.63 -17.62 8.05
CA GLN A 168 13.75 -18.63 7.00
C GLN A 168 15.22 -18.93 6.64
N LYS A 169 16.13 -17.96 6.75
CA LYS A 169 17.56 -18.18 6.61
C LYS A 169 18.12 -19.05 7.73
N ARG A 170 17.76 -18.78 8.99
CA ARG A 170 18.17 -19.60 10.15
C ARG A 170 17.72 -21.05 10.01
N ARG A 171 16.46 -21.29 9.63
CA ARG A 171 15.94 -22.64 9.40
C ARG A 171 16.71 -23.40 8.32
N ASN A 172 17.20 -22.71 7.28
CA ASN A 172 17.97 -23.33 6.21
C ASN A 172 19.36 -23.79 6.66
N ASN A 173 19.99 -23.10 7.62
CA ASN A 173 21.29 -23.46 8.15
C ASN A 173 21.22 -24.67 9.13
N ASN A 174 20.04 -24.96 9.68
CA ASN A 174 19.85 -26.09 10.61
C ASN A 174 19.49 -27.41 9.89
N THR A 175 19.28 -27.38 8.57
CA THR A 175 18.85 -28.54 7.76
C THR A 175 19.86 -28.94 6.68
N GLY A 176 21.02 -28.29 6.62
CA GLY A 176 22.12 -28.60 5.71
C GLY A 176 23.34 -29.00 6.51
#